data_AF-A0A8T5ICG6-F1
#
_entry.id   AF-A0A8T5ICG6-F1
#
_cell.length_a   1.000
_cell.length_b   1.000
_cell.length_c   1.000
_cell.angle_alpha   90.00
_cell.angle_beta   90.00
_cell.angle_gamma   90.00
#
_symmetry.space_group_name_H-M   'P 1'
#
loop_
_entity.id
_entity.type
_entity.pdbx_description
1 polymer ?
#
loop_
_entity_poly.entity_id
_entity_poly.type
_entity_poly.pdbx_seq_one_letter_code
_entity_poly.pdbx_strand_id
1 'polypeptide(L)'
;MVCIMLNPAEDVIQRLVDSGLDEKEANIAVSMAGRSPMKASQIGNLVGVSRMDAYNTLKRLQEKGMIKSTVDKPMRFAGLTIAEIFHQLINREEAELRRLRNHLEELESGPAEAFISIPSEVNEATFTVIKDSNHIQAAMERMVEDSEDEIIMMLGRWGILHLVRSGCINALNNAAVRGVKVRIIAVLDEKNSKFLDKLDDAIEVRHCHDSNAGISIFDDDAAIQLISIEENPVGRGKNDSALVVESQGYNKAQRELIDALWADAIDIHSARSKILQGNLIEPLKVVLGEGSFYQRLKDGIQKLSSVPNAILRNKGEIIGINPQNMTLDLMGISFDDLMRNIGNRIGEEIATSAKLIDDSEDFNEELQKIWNELGMGELVLEGNPPNSITVIDSKACQTGAEMGRQFCHLDEGILEGIMKARHGYSSISVKRNCPVDGSVSCQFEIQLLKE
;
A
#
# COMPACT_ATOMS: atom_id res chain seq x y z
N MET A 1 11.97 18.36 -3.14
CA MET A 1 10.98 17.66 -2.29
C MET A 1 10.80 18.48 -1.02
N VAL A 2 9.67 19.17 -0.87
CA VAL A 2 9.36 19.98 0.32
C VAL A 2 8.93 19.00 1.41
N CYS A 3 9.77 18.78 2.42
CA CYS A 3 9.29 18.24 3.70
C CYS A 3 8.26 19.25 4.20
N ILE A 4 6.97 18.92 4.14
CA ILE A 4 5.96 19.63 4.91
C ILE A 4 6.31 19.33 6.37
N MET A 5 7.11 20.19 6.98
CA MET A 5 7.32 20.18 8.42
C MET A 5 5.96 20.54 9.02
N LEU A 6 5.20 19.52 9.43
CA LEU A 6 4.00 19.71 10.23
C LEU A 6 4.35 20.63 11.39
N ASN A 7 3.51 21.62 11.65
CA ASN A 7 3.66 22.52 12.78
C ASN A 7 3.77 21.65 14.06
N PRO A 8 4.70 21.92 15.01
CA PRO A 8 4.80 21.14 16.25
C PRO A 8 3.47 20.99 17.00
N ALA A 9 2.57 21.96 16.88
CA ALA A 9 1.22 21.86 17.43
C ALA A 9 0.35 20.83 16.69
N GLU A 10 0.41 20.77 15.36
CA GLU A 10 -0.33 19.81 14.53
C GLU A 10 0.13 18.37 14.81
N ASP A 11 1.43 18.13 14.96
CA ASP A 11 1.95 16.80 15.33
C ASP A 11 1.40 16.34 16.69
N VAL A 12 1.36 17.23 17.68
CA VAL A 12 0.78 16.90 19.00
C VAL A 12 -0.73 16.65 18.91
N ILE A 13 -1.46 17.46 18.16
CA ILE A 13 -2.90 17.27 17.93
C ILE A 13 -3.13 15.89 17.31
N GLN A 14 -2.40 15.56 16.25
CA GLN A 14 -2.52 14.28 15.57
C GLN A 14 -2.25 13.11 16.52
N ARG A 15 -1.19 13.17 17.33
CA ARG A 15 -0.88 12.14 18.33
C ARG A 15 -1.98 11.96 19.38
N LEU A 16 -2.59 13.05 19.85
CA LEU A 16 -3.71 12.98 20.81
C LEU A 16 -4.95 12.36 20.17
N VAL A 17 -5.25 12.70 18.91
CA VAL A 17 -6.32 12.06 18.13
C VAL A 17 -6.03 10.58 17.99
N ASP A 18 -4.80 10.23 17.64
CA ASP A 18 -4.30 8.85 17.53
C ASP A 18 -4.24 8.11 18.87
N SER A 19 -4.44 8.82 19.99
CA SER A 19 -4.53 8.26 21.34
C SER A 19 -5.95 8.24 21.91
N GLY A 20 -6.96 8.61 21.11
CA GLY A 20 -8.38 8.40 21.44
C GLY A 20 -9.15 9.66 21.84
N LEU A 21 -8.57 10.86 21.67
CA LEU A 21 -9.33 12.10 21.72
C LEU A 21 -10.01 12.35 20.37
N ASP A 22 -11.14 13.06 20.40
CA ASP A 22 -11.67 13.64 19.18
C ASP A 22 -10.86 14.87 18.74
N GLU A 23 -10.95 15.25 17.48
CA GLU A 23 -10.15 16.34 16.91
C GLU A 23 -10.38 17.68 17.63
N LYS A 24 -11.62 17.97 18.05
CA LYS A 24 -11.95 19.20 18.78
C LYS A 24 -11.38 19.15 20.19
N GLU A 25 -11.43 18.00 20.84
CA GLU A 25 -10.84 17.74 22.16
C GLU A 25 -9.31 17.95 22.11
N ALA A 26 -8.63 17.36 21.12
CA ALA A 26 -7.19 17.50 20.95
C ALA A 26 -6.77 18.96 20.69
N ASN A 27 -7.49 19.65 19.80
CA ASN A 27 -7.24 21.07 19.51
C ASN A 27 -7.42 21.96 20.74
N ILE A 28 -8.48 21.74 21.53
CA ILE A 28 -8.73 22.49 22.77
C ILE A 28 -7.63 22.19 23.80
N ALA A 29 -7.26 20.92 23.99
CA ALA A 29 -6.21 20.50 24.92
C ALA A 29 -4.87 21.19 24.61
N VAL A 30 -4.44 21.16 23.34
CA VAL A 30 -3.19 21.80 22.89
C VAL A 30 -3.27 23.33 23.02
N SER A 31 -4.41 23.93 22.67
CA SER A 31 -4.59 25.38 22.78
C SER A 31 -4.57 25.90 24.22
N MET A 32 -4.93 25.06 25.20
CA MET A 32 -4.94 25.40 26.61
C MET A 32 -3.62 25.07 27.33
N ALA A 33 -2.79 24.20 26.76
CA ALA A 33 -1.54 23.77 27.38
C ALA A 33 -0.62 24.98 27.67
N GLY A 34 -0.14 25.08 28.91
CA GLY A 34 0.74 26.16 29.35
C GLY A 34 0.08 27.54 29.52
N ARG A 35 -1.25 27.65 29.37
CA ARG A 35 -1.98 28.93 29.53
C ARG A 35 -2.65 29.06 30.90
N SER A 36 -2.89 30.29 31.31
CA SER A 36 -3.71 30.61 32.49
C SER A 36 -5.18 30.22 32.27
N PRO A 37 -5.98 29.98 33.33
CA PRO A 37 -7.37 29.55 33.19
C PRO A 37 -8.23 30.52 32.37
N MET A 38 -8.98 29.98 31.39
CA MET A 38 -9.73 30.76 30.39
C MET A 38 -11.23 30.45 30.42
N LYS A 39 -12.07 31.42 30.02
CA LYS A 39 -13.51 31.16 29.83
C LYS A 39 -13.75 30.33 28.57
N ALA A 40 -14.80 29.51 28.56
CA ALA A 40 -15.18 28.71 27.38
C ALA A 40 -15.31 29.54 26.08
N SER A 41 -15.82 30.77 26.16
CA SER A 41 -15.92 31.65 24.98
C SER A 41 -14.56 32.09 24.44
N GLN A 42 -13.55 32.26 25.29
CA GLN A 42 -12.19 32.63 24.86
C GLN A 42 -11.50 31.43 24.19
N ILE A 43 -11.71 30.24 24.74
CA ILE A 43 -11.19 28.98 24.18
C ILE A 43 -11.85 28.69 22.82
N GLY A 44 -13.17 28.85 22.72
CA GLY A 44 -13.89 28.68 21.45
C GLY A 44 -13.37 29.59 20.35
N ASN A 45 -13.15 30.88 20.68
CA ASN A 45 -12.57 31.83 19.73
C ASN A 45 -11.13 31.47 19.31
N LEU A 46 -10.32 30.88 20.20
CA LEU A 46 -8.96 30.46 19.88
C LEU A 46 -8.92 29.28 18.90
N VAL A 47 -9.86 28.35 19.05
CA VAL A 47 -9.91 27.10 18.25
C VAL A 47 -10.83 27.24 17.03
N GLY A 48 -11.50 28.39 16.86
CA GLY A 48 -12.41 28.62 15.74
C GLY A 48 -13.72 27.82 15.84
N VAL A 49 -14.19 27.51 17.06
CA VAL A 49 -15.44 26.77 17.30
C VAL A 49 -16.48 27.65 18.01
N SER A 50 -17.76 27.29 17.86
CA SER A 50 -18.83 28.03 18.53
C SER A 50 -18.69 27.99 20.05
N ARG A 51 -19.25 29.00 20.74
CA ARG A 51 -19.24 29.03 22.22
C ARG A 51 -19.93 27.79 22.82
N MET A 52 -20.96 27.28 22.16
CA MET A 52 -21.69 26.10 22.61
C MET A 52 -20.86 24.83 22.45
N ASP A 53 -20.19 24.67 21.30
CA ASP A 53 -19.30 23.55 21.03
C ASP A 53 -18.10 23.53 21.97
N ALA A 54 -17.50 24.70 22.23
CA ALA A 54 -16.42 24.83 23.20
C ALA A 54 -16.88 24.36 24.58
N TYR A 55 -18.06 24.79 25.04
CA TYR A 55 -18.58 24.39 26.34
C TYR A 55 -18.83 22.88 26.43
N ASN A 56 -19.48 22.29 25.41
CA ASN A 56 -19.75 20.86 25.37
C ASN A 56 -18.47 20.03 25.35
N THR A 57 -17.48 20.44 24.55
CA THR A 57 -16.19 19.74 24.44
C THR A 57 -15.38 19.86 25.73
N LEU A 58 -15.33 21.05 26.34
CA LEU A 58 -14.68 21.25 27.64
C LEU A 58 -15.34 20.41 28.73
N LYS A 59 -16.68 20.30 28.73
CA LYS A 59 -17.39 19.45 29.68
C LYS A 59 -17.00 17.98 29.53
N ARG A 60 -16.94 17.45 28.30
CA ARG A 60 -16.47 16.07 28.04
C ARG A 60 -15.03 15.85 28.50
N LEU A 61 -14.13 16.78 28.17
CA LEU A 61 -12.73 16.72 28.63
C LEU A 61 -12.63 16.74 30.15
N GLN A 62 -13.49 17.51 30.83
CA GLN A 62 -13.54 17.57 32.28
C GLN A 62 -14.07 16.25 32.87
N GLU A 63 -15.14 15.67 32.29
CA GLU A 63 -15.68 14.36 32.68
C GLU A 63 -14.65 13.24 32.49
N LYS A 64 -13.81 13.34 31.46
CA LYS A 64 -12.64 12.47 31.21
C LYS A 64 -11.44 12.77 32.13
N GLY A 65 -11.49 13.80 32.99
CA GLY A 65 -10.40 14.19 33.87
C GLY A 65 -9.20 14.85 33.18
N MET A 66 -9.34 15.28 31.92
CA MET A 66 -8.25 15.82 31.09
C MET A 66 -8.05 17.33 31.22
N ILE A 67 -8.98 18.04 31.87
CA ILE A 67 -8.88 19.47 32.19
C ILE A 67 -9.46 19.74 33.58
N LYS A 68 -9.14 20.90 34.14
CA LYS A 68 -9.67 21.38 35.43
C LYS A 68 -10.60 22.57 35.22
N SER A 69 -11.59 22.73 36.09
CA SER A 69 -12.45 23.92 36.14
C SER A 69 -12.29 24.66 37.46
N THR A 70 -12.44 26.00 37.40
CA THR A 70 -12.46 26.84 38.58
C THR A 70 -13.87 26.94 39.16
N VAL A 71 -13.97 27.15 40.46
CA VAL A 71 -15.26 27.33 41.16
C VAL A 71 -15.83 28.74 40.95
N ASP A 72 -15.05 29.67 40.39
CA ASP A 72 -15.41 31.06 40.21
C ASP A 72 -16.59 31.28 39.26
N LYS A 73 -17.27 32.43 39.41
CA LYS A 73 -18.25 32.93 38.44
C LYS A 73 -17.68 34.16 37.73
N PRO A 74 -17.52 34.14 36.39
CA PRO A 74 -17.82 33.04 35.47
C PRO A 74 -16.76 31.93 35.52
N MET A 75 -17.22 30.69 35.36
CA MET A 75 -16.38 29.48 35.36
C MET A 75 -15.27 29.58 34.30
N ARG A 76 -14.06 29.20 34.70
CA ARG A 76 -12.88 29.12 33.82
C ARG A 76 -12.33 27.71 33.81
N PHE A 77 -11.60 27.38 32.76
CA PHE A 77 -11.00 26.07 32.54
C PHE A 77 -9.49 26.21 32.44
N ALA A 78 -8.77 25.28 33.08
CA ALA A 78 -7.32 25.16 33.03
C ALA A 78 -6.95 23.84 32.35
N GLY A 79 -6.07 23.93 31.35
CA GLY A 79 -5.56 22.74 30.67
C GLY A 79 -4.55 22.01 31.55
N LEU A 80 -4.48 20.70 31.39
CA LEU A 80 -3.32 19.93 31.84
C LEU A 80 -2.17 20.12 30.85
N THR A 81 -0.96 19.75 31.26
CA THR A 81 0.14 19.56 30.32
C THR A 81 -0.15 18.38 29.39
N ILE A 82 0.44 18.39 28.20
CA ILE A 82 0.26 17.29 27.23
C ILE A 82 0.72 15.95 27.84
N ALA A 83 1.81 15.95 28.61
CA ALA A 83 2.30 14.76 29.32
C ALA A 83 1.26 14.23 30.33
N GLU A 84 0.63 15.09 31.13
CA GLU A 84 -0.42 14.68 32.06
C GLU A 84 -1.64 14.08 31.32
N ILE A 85 -2.01 14.63 30.16
CA ILE A 85 -3.12 14.08 29.35
C ILE A 85 -2.76 12.66 28.88
N PHE A 86 -1.55 12.44 28.38
CA PHE A 86 -1.09 11.09 28.01
C PHE A 86 -1.07 10.14 29.21
N HIS A 87 -0.61 10.58 30.38
CA HIS A 87 -0.68 9.75 31.59
C HIS A 87 -2.11 9.37 31.97
N GLN A 88 -3.07 10.29 31.85
CA GLN A 88 -4.49 9.99 32.09
C GLN A 88 -5.04 8.98 31.08
N LEU A 89 -4.69 9.12 29.80
CA LEU A 89 -5.07 8.18 28.75
C LEU A 89 -4.52 6.78 29.04
N ILE A 90 -3.22 6.67 29.32
CA ILE A 90 -2.56 5.38 29.63
C ILE A 90 -3.24 4.71 30.82
N ASN A 91 -3.44 5.43 31.93
CA ASN A 91 -4.09 4.87 33.12
C ASN A 91 -5.52 4.38 32.85
N ARG A 92 -6.26 5.08 31.98
CA ARG A 92 -7.61 4.68 31.58
C ARG A 92 -7.58 3.38 30.79
N GLU A 93 -6.72 3.30 29.78
CA GLU A 93 -6.59 2.08 28.96
C GLU A 93 -6.10 0.89 29.81
N GLU A 94 -5.19 1.10 30.75
CA GLU A 94 -4.77 0.05 31.69
C GLU A 94 -5.94 -0.46 32.56
N ALA A 95 -6.81 0.43 33.05
CA ALA A 95 -7.96 0.04 33.86
C ALA A 95 -8.97 -0.77 33.05
N GLU A 96 -9.25 -0.36 31.81
CA GLU A 96 -10.11 -1.12 30.89
C GLU A 96 -9.50 -2.48 30.55
N LEU A 97 -8.19 -2.54 30.28
CA LEU A 97 -7.50 -3.80 30.01
C LEU A 97 -7.59 -4.76 31.20
N ARG A 98 -7.39 -4.27 32.43
CA ARG A 98 -7.57 -5.07 33.66
C ARG A 98 -9.01 -5.59 33.77
N ARG A 99 -10.01 -4.75 33.48
CA ARG A 99 -11.43 -5.15 33.50
C ARG A 99 -11.73 -6.26 32.48
N LEU A 100 -11.25 -6.12 31.24
CA LEU A 100 -11.44 -7.13 30.19
C LEU A 100 -10.77 -8.46 30.55
N ARG A 101 -9.55 -8.42 31.09
CA ARG A 101 -8.83 -9.62 31.56
C ARG A 101 -9.60 -10.36 32.66
N ASN A 102 -10.12 -9.62 33.65
CA ASN A 102 -10.91 -10.23 34.72
C ASN A 102 -12.18 -10.90 34.17
N HIS A 103 -12.89 -10.26 33.23
CA HIS A 103 -14.06 -10.87 32.59
C HIS A 103 -13.70 -12.16 31.83
N LEU A 104 -12.56 -12.19 31.13
CA LEU A 104 -12.10 -13.40 30.43
C LEU A 104 -11.81 -14.54 31.41
N GLU A 105 -11.05 -14.26 32.48
CA GLU A 105 -10.70 -15.24 33.52
C GLU A 105 -11.96 -15.82 34.21
N GLU A 106 -12.96 -14.98 34.49
CA GLU A 106 -14.25 -15.42 35.04
C GLU A 106 -15.05 -16.31 34.07
N LEU A 107 -14.97 -16.04 32.77
CA LEU A 107 -15.70 -16.81 31.74
C LEU A 107 -15.00 -18.14 31.41
N GLU A 108 -13.67 -18.17 31.40
CA GLU A 108 -12.85 -19.38 31.20
C GLU A 108 -12.99 -20.36 32.37
N SER A 109 -13.19 -19.87 33.60
CA SER A 109 -13.34 -20.70 34.81
C SER A 109 -14.79 -21.10 35.14
N GLY A 110 -15.77 -20.62 34.35
CA GLY A 110 -17.19 -20.76 34.62
C GLY A 110 -17.95 -21.71 33.68
N PRO A 111 -19.29 -21.80 33.81
CA PRO A 111 -20.15 -22.64 32.95
C PRO A 111 -20.14 -22.25 31.46
N ALA A 112 -19.54 -21.10 31.13
CA ALA A 112 -19.43 -20.59 29.77
C ALA A 112 -18.20 -21.13 29.01
N GLU A 113 -17.32 -21.90 29.67
CA GLU A 113 -16.12 -22.51 29.09
C GLU A 113 -16.41 -23.28 27.78
N ALA A 114 -17.56 -23.95 27.70
CA ALA A 114 -17.99 -24.71 26.52
C ALA A 114 -18.24 -23.84 25.27
N PHE A 115 -18.54 -22.55 25.43
CA PHE A 115 -18.72 -21.61 24.31
C PHE A 115 -17.39 -20.97 23.86
N ILE A 116 -16.33 -21.09 24.66
CA ILE A 116 -15.03 -20.48 24.43
C ILE A 116 -14.03 -21.49 23.87
N SER A 117 -14.12 -22.75 24.33
CA SER A 117 -13.07 -23.76 24.12
C SER A 117 -13.33 -24.73 22.97
N ILE A 118 -14.50 -24.66 22.33
CA ILE A 118 -14.84 -25.53 21.18
C ILE A 118 -14.62 -24.72 19.90
N PRO A 119 -13.48 -24.89 19.20
CA PRO A 119 -13.30 -24.27 17.89
C PRO A 119 -14.38 -24.81 16.93
N SER A 120 -14.98 -23.90 16.16
CA SER A 120 -15.85 -24.32 15.06
C SER A 120 -15.00 -25.06 14.03
N GLU A 121 -15.27 -26.34 13.81
CA GLU A 121 -14.75 -27.07 12.64
C GLU A 121 -15.40 -26.49 11.38
N VAL A 122 -14.82 -25.42 10.84
CA VAL A 122 -15.22 -24.90 9.53
C VAL A 122 -14.42 -25.64 8.48
N ASN A 123 -15.02 -26.68 7.90
CA ASN A 123 -14.44 -27.48 6.81
C ASN A 123 -14.49 -26.78 5.43
N GLU A 124 -14.90 -25.51 5.39
CA GLU A 124 -15.03 -24.73 4.16
C GLU A 124 -14.00 -23.59 4.15
N ALA A 125 -13.52 -23.22 2.96
CA ALA A 125 -12.63 -22.08 2.79
C ALA A 125 -13.32 -20.80 3.30
N THR A 126 -12.79 -20.22 4.37
CA THR A 126 -13.31 -18.98 4.95
C THR A 126 -12.46 -17.79 4.53
N PHE A 127 -13.06 -16.62 4.57
CA PHE A 127 -12.32 -15.38 4.58
C PHE A 127 -12.94 -14.39 5.57
N THR A 128 -12.09 -13.58 6.19
CA THR A 128 -12.50 -12.50 7.09
C THR A 128 -11.86 -11.20 6.65
N VAL A 129 -12.63 -10.12 6.58
CA VAL A 129 -12.10 -8.78 6.32
C VAL A 129 -11.81 -8.09 7.64
N ILE A 130 -10.54 -7.79 7.89
CA ILE A 130 -10.10 -7.02 9.05
C ILE A 130 -9.84 -5.58 8.61
N LYS A 131 -10.35 -4.63 9.38
CA LYS A 131 -10.11 -3.19 9.19
C LYS A 131 -9.38 -2.64 10.40
N ASP A 132 -8.67 -1.54 10.18
CA ASP A 132 -7.78 -0.87 11.14
C ASP A 132 -6.46 -1.62 11.32
N SER A 133 -5.35 -0.88 11.17
CA SER A 133 -3.99 -1.40 11.26
C SER A 133 -3.73 -2.15 12.56
N ASN A 134 -4.27 -1.71 13.69
CA ASN A 134 -4.03 -2.37 14.97
C ASN A 134 -4.66 -3.77 15.02
N HIS A 135 -5.87 -3.94 14.47
CA HIS A 135 -6.50 -5.25 14.39
C HIS A 135 -5.76 -6.18 13.43
N ILE A 136 -5.27 -5.64 12.30
CA ILE A 136 -4.48 -6.39 11.33
C ILE A 136 -3.17 -6.88 11.98
N GLN A 137 -2.47 -6.00 12.70
CA GLN A 137 -1.25 -6.34 13.42
C GLN A 137 -1.49 -7.34 14.54
N ALA A 138 -2.60 -7.23 15.29
CA ALA A 138 -2.96 -8.19 16.32
C ALA A 138 -3.33 -9.57 15.75
N ALA A 139 -3.98 -9.63 14.58
CA ALA A 139 -4.25 -10.88 13.89
C ALA A 139 -2.95 -11.53 13.38
N MET A 140 -2.05 -10.72 12.82
CA MET A 140 -0.74 -11.16 12.37
C MET A 140 0.11 -11.69 13.54
N GLU A 141 0.15 -10.98 14.67
CA GLU A 141 0.86 -11.39 15.88
C GLU A 141 0.37 -12.77 16.38
N ARG A 142 -0.95 -12.95 16.47
CA ARG A 142 -1.55 -14.24 16.86
C ARG A 142 -1.14 -15.37 15.92
N MET A 143 -1.26 -15.17 14.61
CA MET A 143 -0.90 -16.21 13.63
C MET A 143 0.58 -16.58 13.69
N VAL A 144 1.47 -15.60 13.94
CA VAL A 144 2.90 -15.86 14.17
C VAL A 144 3.14 -16.66 15.46
N GLU A 145 2.38 -16.38 16.52
CA GLU A 145 2.46 -17.13 17.79
C GLU A 145 2.01 -18.57 17.62
N ASP A 146 0.93 -18.80 16.86
CA ASP A 146 0.34 -20.10 16.60
C ASP A 146 1.13 -20.93 15.56
N SER A 147 2.04 -20.30 14.79
CA SER A 147 2.80 -21.01 13.74
C SER A 147 3.82 -22.00 14.32
N GLU A 148 3.87 -23.19 13.72
CA GLU A 148 4.72 -24.31 14.12
C GLU A 148 5.79 -24.68 13.06
N ASP A 149 5.57 -24.41 11.77
CA ASP A 149 6.41 -24.92 10.67
C ASP A 149 7.13 -23.80 9.89
N GLU A 150 6.38 -22.94 9.19
CA GLU A 150 6.93 -21.90 8.31
C GLU A 150 6.07 -20.64 8.23
N ILE A 151 6.74 -19.49 8.31
CA ILE A 151 6.16 -18.17 8.12
C ILE A 151 6.82 -17.53 6.90
N ILE A 152 6.00 -17.10 5.94
CA ILE A 152 6.46 -16.37 4.75
C ILE A 152 5.80 -15.00 4.73
N MET A 153 6.60 -13.94 4.68
CA MET A 153 6.10 -12.56 4.62
C MET A 153 6.64 -11.84 3.39
N MET A 154 5.76 -11.22 2.62
CA MET A 154 6.10 -10.23 1.61
C MET A 154 5.61 -8.88 2.11
N LEU A 155 6.55 -7.97 2.34
CA LEU A 155 6.33 -6.69 2.96
C LEU A 155 6.46 -5.58 1.92
N GLY A 156 5.47 -4.69 1.86
CA GLY A 156 5.62 -3.41 1.18
C GLY A 156 6.67 -2.53 1.88
N ARG A 157 6.97 -1.37 1.29
CA ARG A 157 8.01 -0.41 1.77
C ARG A 157 7.96 -0.14 3.28
N TRP A 158 6.77 -0.02 3.86
CA TRP A 158 6.57 0.30 5.28
C TRP A 158 6.22 -0.91 6.15
N GLY A 159 6.07 -2.11 5.57
CA GLY A 159 5.65 -3.30 6.32
C GLY A 159 6.62 -3.65 7.46
N ILE A 160 7.93 -3.52 7.24
CA ILE A 160 8.94 -3.74 8.29
C ILE A 160 8.81 -2.76 9.45
N LEU A 161 8.40 -1.51 9.18
CA LEU A 161 8.20 -0.51 10.20
C LEU A 161 6.99 -0.82 11.07
N HIS A 162 5.92 -1.35 10.46
CA HIS A 162 4.73 -1.80 11.19
C HIS A 162 5.04 -3.01 12.07
N LEU A 163 5.74 -4.02 11.55
CA LEU A 163 6.20 -5.17 12.34
C LEU A 163 6.99 -4.74 13.58
N VAL A 164 7.96 -3.84 13.40
CA VAL A 164 8.84 -3.36 14.48
C VAL A 164 8.13 -2.52 15.54
N ARG A 165 6.96 -1.95 15.22
CA ARG A 165 6.17 -1.13 16.14
C ARG A 165 5.04 -1.91 16.81
N SER A 166 4.70 -3.09 16.33
CA SER A 166 3.71 -3.99 16.94
C SER A 166 4.39 -5.05 17.80
N GLY A 167 3.60 -5.85 18.54
CA GLY A 167 4.12 -7.03 19.26
C GLY A 167 4.60 -8.13 18.32
N CYS A 168 4.19 -8.07 17.04
CA CYS A 168 4.55 -9.02 16.00
C CYS A 168 6.06 -9.23 15.84
N ILE A 169 6.91 -8.20 16.01
CA ILE A 169 8.37 -8.39 15.96
C ILE A 169 8.88 -9.36 17.03
N ASN A 170 8.34 -9.30 18.24
CA ASN A 170 8.73 -10.19 19.32
C ASN A 170 8.20 -11.60 19.06
N ALA A 171 6.94 -11.72 18.60
CA ALA A 171 6.35 -13.00 18.21
C ALA A 171 7.19 -13.68 17.11
N LEU A 172 7.63 -12.93 16.09
CA LEU A 172 8.39 -13.43 14.96
C LEU A 172 9.79 -13.93 15.36
N ASN A 173 10.48 -13.14 16.18
CA ASN A 173 11.78 -13.54 16.74
C ASN A 173 11.63 -14.79 17.62
N ASN A 174 10.58 -14.86 18.45
CA ASN A 174 10.30 -16.04 19.26
C ASN A 174 10.01 -17.26 18.37
N ALA A 175 9.23 -17.12 17.30
CA ALA A 175 8.96 -18.19 16.35
C ALA A 175 10.24 -18.73 15.71
N ALA A 176 11.12 -17.83 15.24
CA ALA A 176 12.42 -18.21 14.71
C ALA A 176 13.27 -18.99 15.74
N VAL A 177 13.30 -18.55 17.00
CA VAL A 177 14.00 -19.24 18.10
C VAL A 177 13.36 -20.61 18.42
N ARG A 178 12.03 -20.77 18.27
CA ARG A 178 11.35 -22.07 18.39
C ARG A 178 11.73 -23.05 17.27
N GLY A 179 12.36 -22.57 16.20
CA GLY A 179 12.75 -23.37 15.03
C GLY A 179 11.78 -23.24 13.84
N VAL A 180 10.79 -22.37 13.93
CA VAL A 180 9.89 -22.05 12.79
C VAL A 180 10.73 -21.38 11.70
N LYS A 181 10.59 -21.84 10.46
CA LYS A 181 11.32 -21.25 9.33
C LYS A 181 10.68 -19.92 8.95
N VAL A 182 11.40 -18.81 9.06
CA VAL A 182 10.87 -17.48 8.72
C VAL A 182 11.58 -16.90 7.51
N ARG A 183 10.82 -16.56 6.47
CA ARG A 183 11.30 -15.95 5.22
C ARG A 183 10.59 -14.62 4.96
N ILE A 184 11.35 -13.55 4.74
CA ILE A 184 10.81 -12.21 4.49
C ILE A 184 11.34 -11.63 3.17
N ILE A 185 10.43 -11.28 2.26
CA ILE A 185 10.73 -10.41 1.11
C ILE A 185 10.34 -8.98 1.49
N ALA A 186 11.27 -8.03 1.39
CA ALA A 186 11.01 -6.63 1.74
C ALA A 186 11.58 -5.65 0.70
N VAL A 187 10.88 -4.54 0.49
CA VAL A 187 11.41 -3.40 -0.25
C VAL A 187 12.28 -2.55 0.69
N LEU A 188 13.59 -2.53 0.47
CA LEU A 188 14.56 -1.88 1.35
C LEU A 188 15.02 -0.54 0.75
N ASP A 189 15.14 0.46 1.61
CA ASP A 189 15.73 1.76 1.31
C ASP A 189 16.60 2.27 2.48
N GLU A 190 17.21 3.44 2.31
CA GLU A 190 18.03 4.07 3.35
C GLU A 190 17.26 4.32 4.66
N LYS A 191 15.92 4.52 4.58
CA LYS A 191 15.09 4.89 5.73
C LYS A 191 14.67 3.68 6.55
N ASN A 192 14.43 2.54 5.91
CA ASN A 192 13.87 1.36 6.55
C ASN A 192 14.89 0.24 6.85
N SER A 193 16.05 0.24 6.19
CA SER A 193 17.05 -0.84 6.32
C SER A 193 17.48 -1.13 7.75
N LYS A 194 17.60 -0.09 8.60
CA LYS A 194 17.94 -0.19 10.03
C LYS A 194 16.93 -0.98 10.87
N PHE A 195 15.68 -1.09 10.43
CA PHE A 195 14.65 -1.79 11.19
C PHE A 195 14.86 -3.31 11.20
N LEU A 196 15.60 -3.83 10.21
CA LEU A 196 15.92 -5.25 10.13
C LEU A 196 16.91 -5.69 11.21
N ASP A 197 17.66 -4.76 11.83
CA ASP A 197 18.58 -5.07 12.95
C ASP A 197 17.83 -5.52 14.22
N LYS A 198 16.49 -5.47 14.20
CA LYS A 198 15.64 -5.96 15.29
C LYS A 198 15.13 -7.38 15.07
N LEU A 199 15.35 -7.95 13.88
CA LEU A 199 14.99 -9.33 13.59
C LEU A 199 16.08 -10.26 14.13
N ASP A 200 15.69 -11.46 14.54
CA ASP A 200 16.61 -12.53 14.90
C ASP A 200 17.45 -12.97 13.68
N ASP A 201 18.71 -13.35 13.91
CA ASP A 201 19.65 -13.77 12.85
C ASP A 201 19.17 -15.02 12.08
N ALA A 202 18.30 -15.84 12.69
CA ALA A 202 17.70 -17.00 12.03
C ALA A 202 16.65 -16.63 10.98
N ILE A 203 16.18 -15.38 10.94
CA ILE A 203 15.17 -14.91 9.99
C ILE A 203 15.85 -14.55 8.67
N GLU A 204 15.49 -15.27 7.60
CA GLU A 204 16.01 -14.98 6.27
C GLU A 204 15.26 -13.79 5.65
N VAL A 205 16.00 -12.76 5.25
CA VAL A 205 15.43 -11.58 4.59
C VAL A 205 16.06 -11.38 3.21
N ARG A 206 15.22 -11.12 2.21
CA ARG A 206 15.64 -10.73 0.86
C ARG A 206 14.97 -9.43 0.41
N HIS A 207 15.68 -8.71 -0.43
CA HIS A 207 15.25 -7.45 -1.01
C HIS A 207 14.60 -7.64 -2.39
N CYS A 208 13.46 -7.01 -2.61
CA CYS A 208 12.86 -6.83 -3.94
C CYS A 208 12.75 -5.34 -4.30
N HIS A 209 12.88 -5.02 -5.59
CA HIS A 209 12.96 -3.63 -6.07
C HIS A 209 11.64 -2.87 -6.05
N ASP A 210 10.52 -3.58 -6.20
CA ASP A 210 9.20 -2.96 -6.18
C ASP A 210 8.16 -3.97 -5.68
N SER A 211 7.47 -3.60 -4.61
CA SER A 211 6.30 -4.31 -4.11
C SER A 211 5.48 -3.37 -3.24
N ASN A 212 4.23 -3.16 -3.66
CA ASN A 212 3.18 -2.62 -2.81
C ASN A 212 2.27 -3.72 -2.24
N ALA A 213 2.50 -4.98 -2.64
CA ALA A 213 1.74 -6.11 -2.13
C ALA A 213 2.27 -6.51 -0.76
N GLY A 214 1.37 -6.57 0.21
CA GLY A 214 1.62 -7.14 1.53
C GLY A 214 0.88 -8.45 1.67
N ILE A 215 1.60 -9.56 1.85
CA ILE A 215 0.99 -10.85 2.17
C ILE A 215 1.83 -11.60 3.19
N SER A 216 1.19 -12.31 4.11
CA SER A 216 1.85 -13.20 5.05
C SER A 216 1.13 -14.54 5.06
N ILE A 217 1.87 -15.63 5.00
CA ILE A 217 1.37 -17.02 5.00
C ILE A 217 1.95 -17.73 6.22
N PHE A 218 1.11 -18.49 6.91
CA PHE A 218 1.40 -19.20 8.15
C PHE A 218 1.06 -20.68 7.96
N ASP A 219 2.06 -21.56 8.01
CA ASP A 219 1.95 -23.04 7.94
C ASP A 219 1.13 -23.60 6.76
N ASP A 220 0.88 -22.81 5.71
CA ASP A 220 -0.07 -23.09 4.62
C ASP A 220 -1.55 -23.20 5.01
N ASP A 221 -1.87 -22.96 6.29
CA ASP A 221 -3.23 -23.01 6.82
C ASP A 221 -3.94 -21.67 6.70
N ALA A 222 -3.22 -20.57 6.93
CA ALA A 222 -3.78 -19.22 6.87
C ALA A 222 -2.88 -18.24 6.11
N ALA A 223 -3.52 -17.23 5.50
CA ALA A 223 -2.85 -16.09 4.92
C ALA A 223 -3.53 -14.77 5.32
N ILE A 224 -2.73 -13.73 5.52
CA ILE A 224 -3.17 -12.34 5.64
C ILE A 224 -2.70 -11.58 4.40
N GLN A 225 -3.63 -11.14 3.56
CA GLN A 225 -3.36 -10.27 2.41
C GLN A 225 -3.80 -8.83 2.71
N LEU A 226 -2.89 -7.87 2.60
CA LEU A 226 -3.21 -6.44 2.69
C LEU A 226 -3.87 -5.99 1.38
N ILE A 227 -5.08 -5.43 1.47
CA ILE A 227 -5.86 -4.93 0.32
C ILE A 227 -5.65 -3.42 0.16
N SER A 228 -5.67 -2.69 1.27
CA SER A 228 -5.51 -1.24 1.29
C SER A 228 -4.65 -0.84 2.48
N ILE A 229 -3.66 0.02 2.23
CA ILE A 229 -2.74 0.53 3.24
C ILE A 229 -2.64 2.04 3.02
N GLU A 230 -2.81 2.82 4.08
CA GLU A 230 -2.57 4.27 4.02
C GLU A 230 -1.10 4.56 3.68
N GLU A 231 -0.85 5.54 2.80
CA GLU A 231 0.51 5.91 2.38
C GLU A 231 1.38 6.42 3.54
N ASN A 232 0.74 6.98 4.59
CA ASN A 232 1.40 7.53 5.75
C ASN A 232 1.68 6.44 6.81
N PRO A 233 2.95 6.04 7.04
CA PRO A 233 3.29 4.92 7.90
C PRO A 233 3.21 5.20 9.41
N VAL A 234 2.83 6.42 9.80
CA VAL A 234 2.68 6.84 11.21
C VAL A 234 1.25 7.19 11.60
N GLY A 235 0.29 7.06 10.68
CA GLY A 235 -1.13 7.18 11.02
C GLY A 235 -1.64 5.98 11.80
N ARG A 236 -2.87 6.07 12.33
CA ARG A 236 -3.59 4.92 12.91
C ARG A 236 -3.87 3.80 11.89
N GLY A 237 -3.78 4.08 10.58
CA GLY A 237 -4.17 3.15 9.53
C GLY A 237 -5.62 2.73 9.67
N LYS A 238 -6.52 3.68 9.97
CA LYS A 238 -7.96 3.39 10.16
C LYS A 238 -8.60 2.84 8.89
N ASN A 239 -8.09 3.26 7.74
CA ASN A 239 -8.56 2.79 6.45
C ASN A 239 -7.80 1.55 5.95
N ASP A 240 -6.78 1.10 6.70
CA ASP A 240 -6.08 -0.15 6.37
C ASP A 240 -7.09 -1.30 6.42
N SER A 241 -7.00 -2.18 5.42
CA SER A 241 -7.87 -3.34 5.29
C SER A 241 -7.06 -4.55 4.84
N ALA A 242 -7.30 -5.68 5.49
CA ALA A 242 -6.69 -6.97 5.16
C ALA A 242 -7.74 -8.07 5.03
N LEU A 243 -7.42 -9.07 4.22
CA LEU A 243 -8.15 -10.32 4.11
C LEU A 243 -7.38 -11.39 4.88
N VAL A 244 -8.02 -12.00 5.87
CA VAL A 244 -7.60 -13.29 6.42
C VAL A 244 -8.25 -14.37 5.59
N VAL A 245 -7.48 -15.29 5.05
CA VAL A 245 -7.95 -16.41 4.23
C VAL A 245 -7.47 -17.71 4.84
N GLU A 246 -8.41 -18.62 5.15
CA GLU A 246 -8.12 -19.96 5.63
C GLU A 246 -8.49 -20.93 4.51
N SER A 247 -7.58 -21.10 3.55
CA SER A 247 -7.80 -21.93 2.36
C SER A 247 -6.49 -22.43 1.80
N GLN A 248 -6.26 -23.74 1.92
CA GLN A 248 -5.05 -24.38 1.41
C GLN A 248 -4.81 -24.11 -0.08
N GLY A 249 -5.88 -24.11 -0.90
CA GLY A 249 -5.77 -23.85 -2.33
C GLY A 249 -5.28 -22.44 -2.64
N TYR A 250 -5.80 -21.44 -1.91
CA TYR A 250 -5.36 -20.05 -2.04
C TYR A 250 -3.93 -19.86 -1.50
N ASN A 251 -3.65 -20.38 -0.30
CA ASN A 251 -2.34 -20.25 0.35
C ASN A 251 -1.23 -20.86 -0.50
N LYS A 252 -1.48 -22.04 -1.08
CA LYS A 252 -0.53 -22.70 -1.98
C LYS A 252 -0.26 -21.88 -3.25
N ALA A 253 -1.29 -21.30 -3.87
CA ALA A 253 -1.10 -20.47 -5.04
C ALA A 253 -0.28 -19.20 -4.73
N GLN A 254 -0.52 -18.58 -3.56
CA GLN A 254 0.26 -17.43 -3.10
C GLN A 254 1.71 -17.80 -2.79
N ARG A 255 1.93 -18.95 -2.13
CA ARG A 255 3.27 -19.49 -1.90
C ARG A 255 4.05 -19.68 -3.19
N GLU A 256 3.45 -20.29 -4.20
CA GLU A 256 4.11 -20.51 -5.51
C GLU A 256 4.56 -19.18 -6.14
N LEU A 257 3.74 -18.13 -6.03
CA LEU A 257 4.10 -16.78 -6.47
C LEU A 257 5.25 -16.20 -5.65
N ILE A 258 5.18 -16.30 -4.32
CA ILE A 258 6.23 -15.76 -3.42
C ILE A 258 7.55 -16.52 -3.61
N ASP A 259 7.53 -17.83 -3.80
CA ASP A 259 8.75 -18.63 -4.03
C ASP A 259 9.43 -18.24 -5.36
N ALA A 260 8.67 -17.91 -6.40
CA ALA A 260 9.22 -17.38 -7.64
C ALA A 260 9.89 -16.01 -7.42
N LEU A 261 9.26 -15.12 -6.65
CA LEU A 261 9.84 -13.82 -6.28
C LEU A 261 11.06 -13.97 -5.38
N TRP A 262 11.03 -14.91 -4.44
CA TRP A 262 12.13 -15.22 -3.53
C TRP A 262 13.38 -15.64 -4.29
N ALA A 263 13.23 -16.42 -5.36
CA ALA A 263 14.33 -16.88 -6.19
C ALA A 263 15.06 -15.73 -6.92
N ASP A 264 14.33 -14.69 -7.31
CA ASP A 264 14.88 -13.49 -7.97
C ASP A 264 15.34 -12.41 -6.96
N ALA A 265 14.86 -12.48 -5.71
CA ALA A 265 15.15 -11.49 -4.68
C ALA A 265 16.62 -11.51 -4.24
N ILE A 266 17.12 -10.31 -3.92
CA ILE A 266 18.53 -10.07 -3.59
C ILE A 266 18.78 -10.33 -2.11
N ASP A 267 19.85 -11.02 -1.77
CA ASP A 267 20.31 -11.17 -0.39
C ASP A 267 20.43 -9.81 0.35
N ILE A 268 19.99 -9.78 1.62
CA ILE A 268 19.94 -8.56 2.43
C ILE A 268 21.30 -7.88 2.62
N HIS A 269 22.38 -8.63 2.82
CA HIS A 269 23.71 -8.04 3.00
C HIS A 269 24.20 -7.38 1.71
N SER A 270 23.95 -8.05 0.59
CA SER A 270 24.23 -7.52 -0.75
C SER A 270 23.41 -6.27 -1.05
N ALA A 271 22.13 -6.25 -0.69
CA ALA A 271 21.25 -5.08 -0.84
C ALA A 271 21.69 -3.91 0.05
N ARG A 272 21.97 -4.16 1.33
CA ARG A 272 22.46 -3.14 2.28
C ARG A 272 23.76 -2.51 1.83
N SER A 273 24.71 -3.31 1.33
CA SER A 273 25.97 -2.79 0.81
C SER A 273 25.76 -1.83 -0.37
N LYS A 274 24.80 -2.12 -1.26
CA LYS A 274 24.47 -1.24 -2.39
C LYS A 274 23.82 0.06 -1.90
N ILE A 275 22.82 -0.05 -1.01
CA ILE A 275 22.12 1.10 -0.40
C ILE A 275 23.11 2.03 0.33
N LEU A 276 23.98 1.49 1.19
CA LEU A 276 24.93 2.27 1.99
C LEU A 276 26.05 2.93 1.17
N GLN A 277 26.37 2.39 0.00
CA GLN A 277 27.40 2.95 -0.88
C GLN A 277 26.90 4.13 -1.72
N GLY A 278 25.64 4.58 -1.55
CA GLY A 278 25.03 5.59 -2.42
C GLY A 278 24.84 5.11 -3.85
N ASN A 279 25.14 3.84 -4.12
CA ASN A 279 24.73 3.14 -5.32
C ASN A 279 23.26 2.82 -5.12
N LEU A 280 22.41 3.82 -5.43
CA LEU A 280 21.04 3.55 -5.80
C LEU A 280 21.09 2.29 -6.66
N ILE A 281 20.44 1.23 -6.20
CA ILE A 281 20.33 -0.01 -6.96
C ILE A 281 19.94 0.45 -8.35
N GLU A 282 20.81 0.17 -9.34
CA GLU A 282 20.58 0.65 -10.70
C GLU A 282 19.11 0.38 -11.01
N PRO A 283 18.29 1.41 -11.26
CA PRO A 283 16.93 1.18 -11.70
C PRO A 283 17.08 0.24 -12.88
N LEU A 284 16.31 -0.85 -12.86
CA LEU A 284 16.28 -1.91 -13.86
C LEU A 284 16.75 -1.29 -15.17
N LYS A 285 18.00 -1.54 -15.58
CA LYS A 285 18.52 -0.92 -16.80
C LYS A 285 17.65 -1.52 -17.88
N VAL A 286 16.60 -0.79 -18.23
CA VAL A 286 15.76 -1.11 -19.37
C VAL A 286 16.66 -0.78 -20.53
N VAL A 287 17.52 -1.73 -20.89
CA VAL A 287 18.24 -1.70 -22.15
C VAL A 287 17.14 -1.83 -23.18
N LEU A 288 16.61 -0.70 -23.64
CA LEU A 288 15.60 -0.62 -24.68
C LEU A 288 16.26 -1.06 -25.99
N GLY A 289 15.78 -2.17 -26.56
CA GLY A 289 16.35 -2.80 -27.75
C GLY A 289 16.03 -4.30 -27.84
N GLU A 290 16.60 -4.97 -28.85
CA GLU A 290 16.51 -6.43 -29.01
C GLU A 290 17.11 -7.13 -27.77
N GLY A 291 16.31 -7.97 -27.11
CA GLY A 291 16.69 -8.66 -25.88
C GLY A 291 16.42 -7.90 -24.58
N SER A 292 15.73 -6.74 -24.64
CA SER A 292 15.29 -5.94 -23.49
C SER A 292 14.34 -6.67 -22.53
N PHE A 293 14.27 -6.22 -21.27
CA PHE A 293 13.27 -6.70 -20.31
C PHE A 293 11.84 -6.55 -20.86
N TYR A 294 11.57 -5.44 -21.57
CA TYR A 294 10.28 -5.19 -22.22
C TYR A 294 9.94 -6.23 -23.30
N GLN A 295 10.87 -6.56 -24.19
CA GLN A 295 10.64 -7.64 -25.18
C GLN A 295 10.49 -9.00 -24.50
N ARG A 296 11.31 -9.32 -23.49
CA ARG A 296 11.18 -10.58 -22.74
C ARG A 296 9.85 -10.68 -22.00
N LEU A 297 9.35 -9.58 -21.46
CA LEU A 297 8.04 -9.48 -20.83
C LEU A 297 6.92 -9.66 -21.85
N LYS A 298 6.99 -8.96 -23.00
CA LYS A 298 6.03 -9.08 -24.10
C LYS A 298 5.99 -10.51 -24.67
N ASP A 299 7.15 -11.09 -24.96
CA ASP A 299 7.29 -12.47 -25.45
C ASP A 299 6.86 -13.49 -24.39
N GLY A 300 7.16 -13.23 -23.11
CA GLY A 300 6.76 -14.07 -21.99
C GLY A 300 5.24 -14.10 -21.82
N ILE A 301 4.59 -12.94 -21.85
CA ILE A 301 3.13 -12.81 -21.80
C ILE A 301 2.49 -13.46 -23.04
N GLN A 302 3.06 -13.29 -24.23
CA GLN A 302 2.60 -13.96 -25.45
C GLN A 302 2.71 -15.49 -25.35
N LYS A 303 3.78 -16.02 -24.76
CA LYS A 303 3.98 -17.46 -24.55
C LYS A 303 3.06 -18.05 -23.47
N LEU A 304 2.83 -17.31 -22.38
CA LEU A 304 1.86 -17.66 -21.33
C LEU A 304 0.42 -17.73 -21.87
N SER A 305 0.15 -16.99 -22.94
CA SER A 305 -1.13 -17.01 -23.64
C SER A 305 -1.30 -18.20 -24.59
N SER A 306 -0.21 -18.90 -24.94
CA SER A 306 -0.24 -20.06 -25.80
C SER A 306 -0.31 -21.35 -24.96
N VAL A 307 -1.49 -21.98 -25.04
CA VAL A 307 -1.96 -23.32 -24.57
C VAL A 307 -2.34 -23.54 -23.08
N PRO A 308 -3.38 -24.37 -22.75
CA PRO A 308 -4.38 -25.02 -23.63
C PRO A 308 -5.88 -25.10 -23.16
N ASN A 309 -6.77 -25.01 -24.17
CA ASN A 309 -7.84 -25.99 -24.53
C ASN A 309 -9.23 -26.03 -23.84
N ALA A 310 -9.58 -25.18 -22.88
CA ALA A 310 -10.97 -25.13 -22.39
C ALA A 310 -11.81 -24.09 -23.15
N ILE A 311 -12.54 -24.52 -24.18
CA ILE A 311 -13.51 -23.66 -24.88
C ILE A 311 -14.89 -23.84 -24.23
N LEU A 312 -15.31 -22.87 -23.42
CA LEU A 312 -16.71 -22.80 -22.97
C LEU A 312 -17.56 -22.21 -24.10
N ARG A 313 -18.59 -22.96 -24.51
CA ARG A 313 -19.56 -22.54 -25.52
C ARG A 313 -20.90 -22.25 -24.85
N ASN A 314 -21.40 -21.03 -24.98
CA ASN A 314 -22.79 -20.71 -24.67
C ASN A 314 -23.51 -20.38 -25.99
N LYS A 315 -24.56 -21.15 -26.34
CA LYS A 315 -25.36 -20.96 -27.57
C LYS A 315 -24.57 -20.81 -28.89
N GLY A 316 -23.38 -21.40 -28.97
CA GLY A 316 -22.55 -21.40 -30.18
C GLY A 316 -21.48 -20.30 -30.24
N GLU A 317 -21.47 -19.36 -29.29
CA GLU A 317 -20.38 -18.38 -29.16
C GLU A 317 -19.25 -18.93 -28.27
N ILE A 318 -18.01 -18.70 -28.71
CA ILE A 318 -16.79 -19.01 -27.96
C ILE A 318 -16.57 -17.89 -26.96
N ILE A 319 -16.60 -18.21 -25.67
CA ILE A 319 -16.17 -17.27 -24.62
C ILE A 319 -14.69 -17.55 -24.37
N GLY A 320 -13.81 -16.66 -24.85
CA GLY A 320 -12.39 -16.70 -24.53
C GLY A 320 -12.21 -16.35 -23.06
N ILE A 321 -11.85 -17.31 -22.23
CA ILE A 321 -11.54 -17.06 -20.82
C ILE A 321 -10.06 -17.34 -20.64
N ASN A 322 -9.27 -16.29 -20.35
CA ASN A 322 -7.91 -16.45 -19.85
C ASN A 322 -7.99 -16.66 -18.32
N PRO A 323 -7.67 -17.86 -17.79
CA PRO A 323 -7.84 -18.19 -16.37
C PRO A 323 -7.08 -17.27 -15.41
N GLN A 324 -5.97 -16.67 -15.88
CA GLN A 324 -5.14 -15.78 -15.07
C GLN A 324 -5.80 -14.42 -14.84
N ASN A 325 -6.49 -13.87 -15.85
CA ASN A 325 -7.23 -12.60 -15.73
C ASN A 325 -8.39 -12.74 -14.73
N MET A 326 -9.07 -13.90 -14.72
CA MET A 326 -10.12 -14.19 -13.74
C MET A 326 -9.58 -14.22 -12.31
N THR A 327 -8.36 -14.72 -12.11
CA THR A 327 -7.75 -14.81 -10.78
C THR A 327 -7.41 -13.42 -10.23
N LEU A 328 -6.91 -12.51 -11.08
CA LEU A 328 -6.64 -11.11 -10.72
C LEU A 328 -7.92 -10.31 -10.52
N ASP A 329 -8.92 -10.49 -11.39
CA ASP A 329 -10.24 -9.84 -11.26
C ASP A 329 -10.97 -10.30 -9.98
N LEU A 330 -10.87 -11.59 -9.62
CA LEU A 330 -11.41 -12.13 -8.35
C LEU A 330 -10.69 -11.57 -7.12
N MET A 331 -9.43 -11.13 -7.27
CA MET A 331 -8.66 -10.41 -6.23
C MET A 331 -8.93 -8.89 -6.25
N GLY A 332 -9.85 -8.42 -7.10
CA GLY A 332 -10.17 -7.00 -7.24
C GLY A 332 -9.10 -6.19 -7.97
N ILE A 333 -8.16 -6.85 -8.64
CA ILE A 333 -7.07 -6.24 -9.40
C ILE A 333 -7.43 -6.33 -10.88
N SER A 334 -7.90 -5.22 -11.45
CA SER A 334 -8.11 -5.10 -12.89
C SER A 334 -6.78 -5.27 -13.62
N PHE A 335 -6.70 -6.25 -14.52
CA PHE A 335 -5.50 -6.45 -15.35
C PHE A 335 -5.18 -5.21 -16.20
N ASP A 336 -6.21 -4.48 -16.64
CA ASP A 336 -6.05 -3.25 -17.40
C ASP A 336 -5.39 -2.14 -16.55
N ASP A 337 -5.78 -2.02 -15.28
CA ASP A 337 -5.18 -1.05 -14.35
C ASP A 337 -3.75 -1.44 -13.97
N LEU A 338 -3.50 -2.74 -13.81
CA LEU A 338 -2.16 -3.27 -13.57
C LEU A 338 -1.22 -2.96 -14.74
N MET A 339 -1.65 -3.21 -15.98
CA MET A 339 -0.86 -2.90 -17.18
C MET A 339 -0.60 -1.40 -17.32
N ARG A 340 -1.60 -0.56 -17.04
CA ARG A 340 -1.43 0.89 -17.04
C ARG A 340 -0.47 1.38 -15.94
N ASN A 341 -0.51 0.79 -14.75
CA ASN A 341 0.41 1.11 -13.65
C ASN A 341 1.86 0.69 -13.95
N ILE A 342 2.04 -0.51 -14.53
CA ILE A 342 3.35 -0.97 -15.02
C ILE A 342 3.87 -0.01 -16.09
N GLY A 343 3.01 0.38 -17.02
CA GLY A 343 3.33 1.35 -18.06
C GLY A 343 3.79 2.68 -17.46
N ASN A 344 3.01 3.25 -16.53
CA ASN A 344 3.36 4.49 -15.83
C ASN A 344 4.76 4.44 -15.21
N ARG A 345 5.08 3.35 -14.52
CA ARG A 345 6.40 3.17 -13.92
C ARG A 345 7.51 3.11 -14.97
N ILE A 346 7.32 2.37 -16.06
CA ILE A 346 8.26 2.33 -17.19
C ILE A 346 8.44 3.73 -17.80
N GLY A 347 7.34 4.48 -17.94
CA GLY A 347 7.36 5.82 -18.50
C GLY A 347 8.12 6.83 -17.65
N GLU A 348 7.91 6.82 -16.33
CA GLU A 348 8.67 7.64 -15.38
C GLU A 348 10.18 7.37 -15.48
N GLU A 349 10.57 6.10 -15.58
CA GLU A 349 11.97 5.70 -15.72
C GLU A 349 12.56 6.13 -17.08
N ILE A 350 11.79 6.02 -18.17
CA ILE A 350 12.21 6.50 -19.50
C ILE A 350 12.46 8.01 -19.46
N ALA A 351 11.54 8.80 -18.89
CA ALA A 351 11.69 10.24 -18.76
C ALA A 351 12.91 10.66 -17.92
N THR A 352 13.34 9.80 -17.00
CA THR A 352 14.49 10.03 -16.11
C THR A 352 15.82 9.53 -16.73
N SER A 353 15.78 8.87 -17.90
CA SER A 353 16.97 8.32 -18.55
C SER A 353 17.86 9.39 -19.18
N ALA A 354 19.19 9.22 -19.08
CA ALA A 354 20.20 10.19 -19.52
C ALA A 354 20.08 10.69 -20.97
N LYS A 355 19.44 9.92 -21.86
CA LYS A 355 19.19 10.33 -23.25
C LYS A 355 18.09 11.38 -23.41
N LEU A 356 17.16 11.45 -22.46
CA LEU A 356 16.02 12.36 -22.54
C LEU A 356 16.19 13.58 -21.62
N ILE A 357 17.33 13.76 -20.93
CA ILE A 357 17.51 14.83 -19.93
C ILE A 357 17.65 16.25 -20.55
N ASP A 358 17.90 16.40 -21.85
CA ASP A 358 18.14 17.73 -22.46
C ASP A 358 16.88 18.56 -22.71
N ASP A 359 17.03 19.87 -22.52
CA ASP A 359 15.95 20.85 -22.34
C ASP A 359 15.47 21.43 -23.69
N SER A 360 14.19 21.17 -23.99
CA SER A 360 13.26 22.00 -24.79
C SER A 360 13.07 21.86 -26.31
N GLU A 361 13.97 21.24 -27.11
CA GLU A 361 13.68 20.98 -28.55
C GLU A 361 13.89 19.51 -28.99
N ASP A 362 14.91 18.82 -28.48
CA ASP A 362 15.26 17.46 -28.96
C ASP A 362 14.45 16.32 -28.31
N PHE A 363 13.68 16.61 -27.25
CA PHE A 363 12.98 15.57 -26.50
C PHE A 363 11.91 14.84 -27.31
N ASN A 364 11.08 15.59 -28.03
CA ASN A 364 9.99 15.00 -28.81
C ASN A 364 10.56 14.14 -29.95
N GLU A 365 11.60 14.61 -30.62
CA GLU A 365 12.26 13.88 -31.71
C GLU A 365 12.94 12.60 -31.20
N GLU A 366 13.65 12.68 -30.07
CA GLU A 366 14.31 11.51 -29.50
C GLU A 366 13.28 10.50 -28.93
N LEU A 367 12.18 10.96 -28.35
CA LEU A 367 11.09 10.09 -27.91
C LEU A 367 10.41 9.39 -29.10
N GLN A 368 10.12 10.11 -30.19
CA GLN A 368 9.56 9.53 -31.41
C GLN A 368 10.49 8.49 -32.02
N LYS A 369 11.80 8.78 -32.03
CA LYS A 369 12.82 7.86 -32.51
C LYS A 369 12.90 6.59 -31.66
N ILE A 370 12.95 6.72 -30.33
CA ILE A 370 12.94 5.58 -29.41
C ILE A 370 11.67 4.75 -29.61
N TRP A 371 10.51 5.39 -29.71
CA TRP A 371 9.22 4.72 -29.90
C TRP A 371 9.16 3.89 -31.18
N ASN A 372 9.66 4.46 -32.29
CA ASN A 372 9.72 3.79 -33.58
C ASN A 372 10.78 2.67 -33.61
N GLU A 373 11.98 2.89 -33.05
CA GLU A 373 13.05 1.87 -32.92
C GLU A 373 12.57 0.65 -32.10
N LEU A 374 11.69 0.85 -31.13
CA LEU A 374 11.05 -0.22 -30.35
C LEU A 374 9.93 -0.96 -31.09
N GLY A 375 9.57 -0.51 -32.30
CA GLY A 375 8.50 -1.09 -33.09
C GLY A 375 7.11 -0.88 -32.49
N MET A 376 6.94 0.17 -31.66
CA MET A 376 5.68 0.50 -30.97
C MET A 376 4.74 1.39 -31.81
N GLY A 377 4.99 1.47 -33.11
CA GLY A 377 4.25 2.31 -34.05
C GLY A 377 4.90 3.67 -34.27
N GLU A 378 4.21 4.50 -35.04
CA GLU A 378 4.58 5.89 -35.29
C GLU A 378 3.97 6.78 -34.21
N LEU A 379 4.82 7.55 -33.52
CA LEU A 379 4.41 8.49 -32.49
C LEU A 379 4.37 9.90 -33.08
N VAL A 380 3.23 10.57 -32.97
CA VAL A 380 3.03 11.96 -33.37
C VAL A 380 2.75 12.78 -32.11
N LEU A 381 3.58 13.79 -31.85
CA LEU A 381 3.48 14.68 -30.70
C LEU A 381 3.11 16.08 -31.20
N GLU A 382 1.97 16.61 -30.77
CA GLU A 382 1.53 17.96 -31.13
C GLU A 382 1.69 18.93 -29.95
N GLY A 383 2.35 20.06 -30.19
CA GLY A 383 2.62 21.12 -29.21
C GLY A 383 4.01 21.04 -28.55
N ASN A 384 4.40 22.14 -27.89
CA ASN A 384 5.60 22.20 -27.05
C ASN A 384 5.31 23.01 -25.76
N PRO A 385 5.16 22.36 -24.58
CA PRO A 385 5.16 20.91 -24.38
C PRO A 385 3.96 20.24 -25.08
N PRO A 386 4.06 18.95 -25.45
CA PRO A 386 2.99 18.26 -26.16
C PRO A 386 1.69 18.32 -25.35
N ASN A 387 0.57 18.56 -26.02
CA ASN A 387 -0.78 18.58 -25.45
C ASN A 387 -1.70 17.51 -26.06
N SER A 388 -1.31 16.98 -27.22
CA SER A 388 -1.91 15.81 -27.86
C SER A 388 -0.81 14.84 -28.31
N ILE A 389 -1.05 13.55 -28.09
CA ILE A 389 -0.19 12.47 -28.55
C ILE A 389 -1.04 11.51 -29.37
N THR A 390 -0.60 11.21 -30.59
CA THR A 390 -1.23 10.19 -31.42
C THR A 390 -0.24 9.07 -31.69
N VAL A 391 -0.65 7.83 -31.44
CA VAL A 391 0.11 6.63 -31.84
C VAL A 391 -0.60 5.97 -33.02
N ILE A 392 0.10 5.79 -34.12
CA ILE A 392 -0.38 5.15 -35.35
C ILE A 392 0.31 3.80 -35.51
N ASP A 393 -0.47 2.74 -35.77
CA ASP A 393 0.03 1.37 -35.94
C ASP A 393 0.84 0.87 -34.73
N SER A 394 0.29 0.93 -33.52
CA SER A 394 0.96 0.41 -32.31
C SER A 394 1.32 -1.10 -32.38
N LYS A 395 0.87 -1.81 -33.44
CA LYS A 395 1.05 -3.26 -33.70
C LYS A 395 0.55 -4.18 -32.58
N ALA A 396 0.05 -3.65 -31.46
CA ALA A 396 -0.56 -4.39 -30.37
C ALA A 396 -1.73 -5.28 -30.84
N CYS A 397 -2.47 -4.83 -31.86
CA CYS A 397 -3.66 -5.53 -32.38
C CYS A 397 -3.35 -6.72 -33.30
N GLN A 398 -2.10 -6.99 -33.67
CA GLN A 398 -1.75 -8.14 -34.52
C GLN A 398 -1.90 -9.50 -33.79
N THR A 399 -2.06 -9.48 -32.46
CA THR A 399 -2.21 -10.65 -31.58
C THR A 399 -3.67 -10.99 -31.21
N GLY A 400 -4.67 -10.38 -31.84
CA GLY A 400 -6.10 -10.61 -31.57
C GLY A 400 -6.76 -9.50 -30.73
N ALA A 401 -8.08 -9.33 -30.89
CA ALA A 401 -8.81 -8.13 -30.48
C ALA A 401 -8.83 -7.83 -28.96
N GLU A 402 -8.88 -8.85 -28.10
CA GLU A 402 -8.84 -8.66 -26.63
C GLU A 402 -7.40 -8.46 -26.11
N MET A 403 -6.44 -9.23 -26.63
CA MET A 403 -5.05 -9.18 -26.18
C MET A 403 -4.35 -7.89 -26.63
N GLY A 404 -4.66 -7.42 -27.84
CA GLY A 404 -4.13 -6.14 -28.32
C GLY A 404 -4.59 -4.95 -27.48
N ARG A 405 -5.79 -5.02 -26.91
CA ARG A 405 -6.33 -3.97 -26.03
C ARG A 405 -5.53 -3.83 -24.73
N GLN A 406 -5.06 -4.95 -24.16
CA GLN A 406 -4.29 -4.97 -22.91
C GLN A 406 -2.88 -4.37 -23.07
N PHE A 407 -2.24 -4.60 -24.21
CA PHE A 407 -0.97 -3.94 -24.54
C PHE A 407 -1.15 -2.44 -24.87
N CYS A 408 -2.31 -2.02 -25.39
CA CYS A 408 -2.61 -0.59 -25.52
C CYS A 408 -2.67 0.11 -24.14
N HIS A 409 -3.22 -0.54 -23.11
CA HIS A 409 -3.23 0.02 -21.75
C HIS A 409 -1.81 0.20 -21.17
N LEU A 410 -0.87 -0.68 -21.54
CA LEU A 410 0.54 -0.53 -21.20
C LEU A 410 1.19 0.65 -21.95
N ASP A 411 1.01 0.72 -23.27
CA ASP A 411 1.54 1.81 -24.11
C ASP A 411 1.04 3.18 -23.62
N GLU A 412 -0.25 3.27 -23.26
CA GLU A 412 -0.85 4.46 -22.66
C GLU A 412 -0.22 4.83 -21.33
N GLY A 413 -0.04 3.84 -20.44
CA GLY A 413 0.64 4.04 -19.17
C GLY A 413 2.06 4.56 -19.36
N ILE A 414 2.81 4.04 -20.34
CA ILE A 414 4.18 4.51 -20.61
C ILE A 414 4.18 5.99 -21.00
N LEU A 415 3.32 6.39 -21.95
CA LEU A 415 3.22 7.79 -22.35
C LEU A 415 2.73 8.68 -21.20
N GLU A 416 1.80 8.18 -20.37
CA GLU A 416 1.33 8.87 -19.18
C GLU A 416 2.45 9.13 -18.18
N GLY A 417 3.22 8.10 -17.83
CA GLY A 417 4.35 8.20 -16.91
C GLY A 417 5.41 9.18 -17.40
N ILE A 418 5.71 9.15 -18.71
CA ILE A 418 6.66 10.10 -19.32
C ILE A 418 6.17 11.53 -19.18
N MET A 419 4.91 11.79 -19.55
CA MET A 419 4.34 13.13 -19.56
C MET A 419 4.13 13.69 -18.15
N LYS A 420 3.74 12.85 -17.20
CA LYS A 420 3.63 13.20 -15.78
C LYS A 420 4.99 13.57 -15.20
N ALA A 421 6.00 12.72 -15.40
CA ALA A 421 7.34 12.94 -14.87
C ALA A 421 8.02 14.19 -15.44
N ARG A 422 7.86 14.44 -16.74
CA ARG A 422 8.54 15.56 -17.42
C ARG A 422 7.79 16.88 -17.36
N HIS A 423 6.45 16.86 -17.47
CA HIS A 423 5.66 18.06 -17.69
C HIS A 423 4.56 18.30 -16.63
N GLY A 424 4.43 17.41 -15.65
CA GLY A 424 3.52 17.59 -14.52
C GLY A 424 2.04 17.46 -14.86
N TYR A 425 1.69 16.74 -15.93
CA TYR A 425 0.30 16.46 -16.27
C TYR A 425 -0.34 15.53 -15.22
N SER A 426 -1.62 15.78 -14.89
CA SER A 426 -2.35 15.10 -13.80
C SER A 426 -3.40 14.11 -14.30
N SER A 427 -3.91 14.27 -15.51
CA SER A 427 -4.89 13.35 -16.09
C SER A 427 -4.81 13.29 -17.62
N ILE A 428 -5.16 12.12 -18.17
CA ILE A 428 -5.13 11.83 -19.59
C ILE A 428 -6.49 11.31 -20.06
N SER A 429 -7.01 11.86 -21.14
CA SER A 429 -8.17 11.32 -21.86
C SER A 429 -7.69 10.56 -23.08
N VAL A 430 -8.05 9.28 -23.19
CA VAL A 430 -7.66 8.41 -24.31
C VAL A 430 -8.85 8.13 -25.21
N LYS A 431 -8.74 8.47 -26.49
CA LYS A 431 -9.71 8.10 -27.53
C LYS A 431 -9.10 7.07 -28.47
N ARG A 432 -9.69 5.88 -28.51
CA ARG A 432 -9.20 4.77 -29.35
C ARG A 432 -10.06 4.60 -30.60
N ASN A 433 -9.41 4.38 -31.73
CA ASN A 433 -10.03 3.92 -32.96
C ASN A 433 -9.39 2.60 -33.37
N CYS A 434 -10.14 1.51 -33.21
CA CYS A 434 -9.70 0.13 -33.48
C CYS A 434 -10.60 -0.48 -34.56
N PRO A 435 -10.24 -0.37 -35.85
CA PRO A 435 -10.98 -1.01 -36.93
C PRO A 435 -10.82 -2.53 -36.86
N VAL A 436 -11.93 -3.26 -36.95
CA VAL A 436 -12.02 -4.72 -36.78
C VAL A 436 -11.57 -5.48 -38.04
N ASP A 437 -11.46 -4.77 -39.16
CA ASP A 437 -11.33 -5.29 -40.52
C ASP A 437 -9.91 -5.20 -41.10
N GLY A 438 -8.92 -4.78 -40.31
CA GLY A 438 -7.50 -4.77 -40.69
C GLY A 438 -7.15 -3.81 -41.83
N SER A 439 -8.07 -2.90 -42.18
CA SER A 439 -7.93 -1.96 -43.31
C SER A 439 -7.27 -0.63 -42.92
N VAL A 440 -7.18 -0.33 -41.61
CA VAL A 440 -6.53 0.88 -41.07
C VAL A 440 -5.68 0.50 -39.86
N SER A 441 -4.47 1.05 -39.77
CA SER A 441 -3.59 0.97 -38.62
C SER A 441 -4.30 1.45 -37.34
N CYS A 442 -4.22 0.68 -36.25
CA CYS A 442 -4.81 1.06 -34.96
C CYS A 442 -4.30 2.44 -34.53
N GLN A 443 -5.21 3.33 -34.10
CA GLN A 443 -4.87 4.68 -33.67
C GLN A 443 -5.46 4.98 -32.29
N PHE A 444 -4.67 5.56 -31.40
CA PHE A 444 -5.18 6.17 -30.18
C PHE A 444 -4.61 7.57 -29.96
N GLU A 445 -5.48 8.45 -29.47
CA GLU A 445 -5.18 9.85 -29.20
C GLU A 445 -5.27 10.08 -27.69
N ILE A 446 -4.21 10.65 -27.12
CA ILE A 446 -4.06 11.01 -25.72
C ILE A 446 -4.12 12.53 -25.63
N GLN A 447 -5.12 13.05 -24.93
CA GLN A 447 -5.20 14.47 -24.56
C GLN A 447 -4.70 14.66 -23.14
N LEU A 448 -3.74 15.58 -22.98
CA LEU A 448 -3.07 15.83 -21.70
C LEU A 448 -3.72 17.04 -21.01
N LEU A 449 -4.17 16.85 -19.77
CA LEU A 449 -4.80 17.89 -18.96
C LEU A 449 -3.86 18.32 -17.82
N LYS A 450 -3.65 19.63 -17.68
CA LYS A 450 -3.03 20.24 -16.49
C LYS A 450 -4.13 20.67 -15.54
N GLU A 451 -3.94 20.42 -14.25
CA GLU A 451 -4.77 21.02 -13.18
C GLU A 451 -4.59 22.54 -13.11
#